data_AF-A0A269Z602-F1
#
_entry.id   AF-A0A269Z602-F1
#
_cell.length_a   1.000
_cell.length_b   1.000
_cell.length_c   1.000
_cell.angle_alpha   90.00
_cell.angle_beta   90.00
_cell.angle_gamma   90.00
#
_symmetry.space_group_name_H-M   'P 1'
#
loop_
_entity.id
_entity.type
_entity.pdbx_description
1 polymer ?
#
loop_
_entity_poly.entity_id
_entity_poly.type
_entity_poly.pdbx_seq_one_letter_code
_entity_poly.pdbx_strand_id
1 'polypeptide(L)'
;RSFDRPMGPDEALLLIDGTEALSRITEALSTLALSVYERVGTPTDTGAKDTKSLIRDRLNLTPTEANRRAELAKNLGGRVDTTGQALQPLCPEVAEGLHAGMLSAGQAKAIDDCLDDLPAWVSAEQRA
;
A
#
# COMPACT_ATOMS: atom_id res chain seq x y z
N ARG A 1 -12.13 -20.36 -17.80
CA ARG A 1 -12.55 -21.63 -17.17
C ARG A 1 -14.06 -21.55 -17.04
N SER A 2 -14.81 -22.48 -17.63
CA SER A 2 -16.25 -22.55 -17.43
C SER A 2 -16.51 -23.01 -16.00
N PHE A 3 -17.28 -22.24 -15.23
CA PHE A 3 -17.72 -22.65 -13.90
C PHE A 3 -18.90 -23.60 -14.09
N ASP A 4 -18.62 -24.83 -14.55
CA ASP A 4 -19.64 -25.81 -14.95
C ASP A 4 -20.43 -26.40 -13.76
N ARG A 5 -20.08 -26.01 -12.52
CA ARG A 5 -20.88 -26.30 -11.33
C ARG A 5 -21.66 -25.04 -10.96
N PRO A 6 -23.01 -25.09 -10.90
CA PRO A 6 -23.78 -23.96 -10.41
C PRO A 6 -23.35 -23.68 -8.97
N MET A 7 -22.75 -22.51 -8.78
CA MET A 7 -22.36 -21.98 -7.47
C MET A 7 -23.63 -21.39 -6.83
N GLY A 8 -23.98 -21.88 -5.64
CA GLY A 8 -25.05 -21.28 -4.85
C GLY A 8 -24.66 -19.89 -4.32
N PRO A 9 -25.63 -19.07 -3.86
CA PRO A 9 -25.35 -17.73 -3.33
C PRO A 9 -24.29 -17.71 -2.21
N ASP A 10 -24.35 -18.67 -1.27
CA ASP A 10 -23.40 -18.76 -0.16
C ASP A 10 -21.98 -19.12 -0.63
N GLU A 11 -21.88 -20.01 -1.61
CA GLU A 11 -20.61 -20.41 -2.22
C GLU A 11 -19.98 -19.23 -3.00
N ALA A 12 -20.82 -18.40 -3.62
CA ALA A 12 -20.39 -17.18 -4.30
C ALA A 12 -19.90 -16.12 -3.30
N LEU A 13 -20.60 -15.92 -2.20
CA LEU A 13 -20.15 -15.03 -1.13
C LEU A 13 -18.82 -15.49 -0.53
N LEU A 14 -18.68 -16.79 -0.24
CA LEU A 14 -17.42 -17.35 0.25
C LEU A 14 -16.25 -17.09 -0.73
N LEU A 15 -16.50 -17.24 -2.04
CA LEU A 15 -15.47 -16.96 -3.05
C LEU A 15 -15.13 -15.48 -3.13
N ILE A 16 -16.12 -14.58 -3.01
CA ILE A 16 -15.90 -13.13 -2.96
C ILE A 16 -15.02 -12.78 -1.76
N ASP A 17 -15.36 -13.27 -0.56
CA ASP A 17 -14.62 -13.02 0.67
C ASP A 17 -13.18 -13.54 0.59
N GLY A 18 -13.00 -14.76 0.06
CA GLY A 18 -11.67 -15.34 -0.14
C GLY A 18 -10.84 -14.57 -1.18
N THR A 19 -11.46 -14.10 -2.27
CA THR A 19 -10.78 -13.31 -3.31
C THR A 19 -10.36 -11.94 -2.77
N GLU A 20 -11.21 -11.30 -1.97
CA GLU A 20 -10.90 -10.05 -1.29
C GLU A 20 -9.73 -10.24 -0.30
N ALA A 21 -9.74 -11.29 0.52
CA ALA A 21 -8.64 -11.59 1.44
C ALA A 21 -7.30 -11.77 0.71
N LEU A 22 -7.28 -12.50 -0.42
CA LEU A 22 -6.09 -12.65 -1.26
C LEU A 22 -5.65 -11.33 -1.91
N SER A 23 -6.61 -10.50 -2.31
CA SER A 23 -6.34 -9.19 -2.92
C SER A 23 -5.67 -8.26 -1.92
N ARG A 24 -6.13 -8.23 -0.66
CA ARG A 24 -5.51 -7.46 0.43
C ARG A 24 -4.08 -7.90 0.72
N ILE A 25 -3.82 -9.21 0.79
CA ILE A 25 -2.46 -9.73 0.99
C ILE A 25 -1.56 -9.33 -0.18
N THR A 26 -2.04 -9.48 -1.42
CA THR A 26 -1.28 -9.11 -2.62
C THR A 26 -0.94 -7.62 -2.61
N GLU A 27 -1.88 -6.78 -2.19
CA GLU A 27 -1.68 -5.35 -2.10
C GLU A 27 -0.69 -4.97 -1.00
N ALA A 28 -0.78 -5.58 0.19
CA ALA A 28 0.18 -5.40 1.26
C ALA A 28 1.61 -5.79 0.84
N LEU A 29 1.78 -6.91 0.14
CA LEU A 29 3.07 -7.33 -0.41
C LEU A 29 3.58 -6.38 -1.50
N SER A 30 2.69 -5.88 -2.36
CA SER A 30 3.05 -4.86 -3.36
C SER A 30 3.57 -3.59 -2.70
N THR A 31 2.92 -3.13 -1.63
CA THR A 31 3.34 -1.96 -0.84
C THR A 31 4.72 -2.19 -0.25
N LEU A 32 4.94 -3.32 0.43
CA LEU A 32 6.24 -3.67 1.02
C LEU A 32 7.36 -3.75 -0.01
N ALA A 33 7.11 -4.36 -1.18
CA ALA A 33 8.10 -4.46 -2.24
C ALA A 33 8.52 -3.08 -2.78
N LEU A 34 7.57 -2.15 -2.95
CA LEU A 34 7.87 -0.77 -3.34
C LEU A 34 8.63 -0.04 -2.23
N SER A 35 8.24 -0.21 -0.97
CA SER A 35 8.95 0.38 0.18
C SER A 35 10.38 -0.13 0.30
N VAL A 36 10.64 -1.40 0.01
CA VAL A 36 12.00 -1.94 -0.10
C VAL A 36 12.73 -1.28 -1.26
N TYR A 37 12.10 -1.21 -2.44
CA TYR A 37 12.70 -0.62 -3.63
C TYR A 37 13.13 0.83 -3.41
N GLU A 38 12.28 1.67 -2.82
CA GLU A 38 12.60 3.08 -2.47
C GLU A 38 13.81 3.22 -1.55
N ARG A 39 14.12 2.19 -0.73
CA ARG A 39 15.26 2.23 0.20
C ARG A 39 16.56 1.77 -0.43
N VAL A 40 16.51 0.77 -1.30
CA VAL A 40 17.71 0.07 -1.82
C VAL A 40 18.03 0.38 -3.27
N GLY A 41 17.09 1.00 -3.98
CA GLY A 41 17.21 1.31 -5.40
C GLY A 41 16.89 2.77 -5.69
N THR A 42 17.45 3.26 -6.78
CA THR A 42 17.15 4.59 -7.31
C THR A 42 16.38 4.44 -8.62
N PRO A 43 15.20 5.05 -8.78
CA PRO A 43 14.44 5.02 -10.04
C PRO A 43 15.27 5.41 -11.26
N THR A 44 16.23 6.31 -11.08
CA THR A 44 17.16 6.77 -12.12
C THR A 44 18.02 5.65 -12.70
N ASP A 45 18.37 4.62 -11.92
CA ASP A 45 19.15 3.46 -12.38
C ASP A 45 18.37 2.63 -13.41
N THR A 46 17.05 2.81 -13.43
CA THR A 46 16.12 2.16 -14.37
C THR A 46 15.66 3.11 -15.49
N GLY A 47 16.19 4.35 -15.54
CA GLY A 47 15.78 5.38 -16.49
C GLY A 47 14.45 6.07 -16.15
N ALA A 48 13.83 5.74 -15.01
CA ALA A 48 12.62 6.39 -14.53
C ALA A 48 12.94 7.62 -13.68
N LYS A 49 12.13 8.67 -13.79
CA LYS A 49 12.31 9.90 -13.01
C LYS A 49 11.95 9.76 -11.52
N ASP A 50 11.02 8.86 -11.22
CA ASP A 50 10.48 8.59 -9.89
C ASP A 50 9.85 7.18 -9.88
N THR A 51 9.63 6.64 -8.69
CA THR A 51 9.05 5.29 -8.50
C THR A 51 7.65 5.18 -9.09
N LYS A 52 6.85 6.25 -9.05
CA LYS A 52 5.54 6.31 -9.69
C LYS A 52 5.64 6.04 -11.19
N SER A 53 6.54 6.72 -11.89
CA SER A 53 6.76 6.55 -13.32
C SER A 53 7.30 5.16 -13.64
N LEU A 54 8.22 4.66 -12.80
CA LEU A 54 8.74 3.30 -12.91
C LEU A 54 7.62 2.26 -12.87
N ILE A 55 6.80 2.24 -11.82
CA ILE A 55 5.77 1.20 -11.65
C ILE A 55 4.63 1.38 -12.63
N ARG A 56 4.34 2.62 -13.04
CA ARG A 56 3.34 2.90 -14.08
C ARG A 56 3.72 2.18 -15.37
N ASP A 57 4.95 2.40 -15.83
CA ASP A 57 5.41 1.88 -17.11
C ASP A 57 5.67 0.36 -17.02
N ARG A 58 6.24 -0.11 -15.90
CA ARG A 58 6.59 -1.53 -15.70
C ARG A 58 5.37 -2.43 -15.48
N LEU A 59 4.32 -1.93 -14.83
CA LEU A 59 3.11 -2.71 -14.48
C LEU A 59 1.89 -2.30 -15.33
N ASN A 60 2.08 -1.41 -16.31
CA ASN A 60 1.03 -0.87 -17.17
C ASN A 60 -0.17 -0.30 -16.38
N LEU A 61 0.13 0.52 -15.37
CA LEU A 61 -0.88 1.13 -14.50
C LEU A 61 -1.35 2.48 -15.03
N THR A 62 -2.53 2.90 -14.60
CA THR A 62 -2.95 4.30 -14.77
C THR A 62 -2.06 5.21 -13.90
N PRO A 63 -1.92 6.51 -14.26
CA PRO A 63 -1.18 7.46 -13.43
C PRO A 63 -1.72 7.56 -12.00
N THR A 64 -3.04 7.45 -11.82
CA THR A 64 -3.72 7.49 -10.52
C THR A 64 -3.36 6.27 -9.68
N GLU A 65 -3.39 5.07 -10.26
CA GLU A 65 -3.08 3.84 -9.53
C GLU A 65 -1.60 3.74 -9.17
N ALA A 66 -0.71 4.16 -10.08
CA ALA A 66 0.71 4.26 -9.77
C ALA A 66 0.97 5.28 -8.64
N ASN A 67 0.28 6.42 -8.65
CA ASN A 67 0.40 7.40 -7.57
C ASN A 67 -0.05 6.81 -6.23
N ARG A 68 -1.21 6.15 -6.22
CA ARG A 68 -1.79 5.55 -5.01
C ARG A 68 -0.83 4.53 -4.39
N ARG A 69 -0.25 3.64 -5.19
CA ARG A 69 0.72 2.63 -4.70
C ARG A 69 2.02 3.25 -4.20
N ALA A 70 2.55 4.25 -4.90
CA ALA A 70 3.77 4.93 -4.48
C ALA A 70 3.59 5.69 -3.16
N GLU A 71 2.47 6.42 -2.99
CA GLU A 71 2.18 7.12 -1.74
C GLU A 71 1.95 6.14 -0.57
N LEU A 72 1.21 5.07 -0.80
CA LEU A 72 0.99 4.05 0.22
C LEU A 72 2.32 3.39 0.67
N ALA A 73 3.24 3.14 -0.27
CA ALA A 73 4.56 2.59 0.04
C ALA A 73 5.44 3.57 0.83
N LYS A 74 5.33 4.88 0.59
CA LYS A 74 6.03 5.89 1.39
C LYS A 74 5.55 5.88 2.84
N ASN A 75 4.23 5.92 3.03
CA ASN A 75 3.62 6.04 4.36
C ASN A 75 3.88 4.80 5.25
N LEU A 76 3.94 3.61 4.64
CA LEU A 76 3.96 2.34 5.37
C LEU A 76 5.29 1.59 5.36
N GLY A 77 6.32 2.06 4.66
CA GLY A 77 7.63 1.41 4.72
C GLY A 77 8.83 2.15 4.10
N GLY A 78 8.64 3.34 3.54
CA GLY A 78 9.68 4.08 2.83
C GLY A 78 10.45 5.10 3.66
N ARG A 79 10.19 5.21 4.97
CA ARG A 79 10.87 6.21 5.80
C ARG A 79 12.29 5.76 6.09
N VAL A 80 13.24 6.65 5.87
CA VAL A 80 14.65 6.47 6.23
C VAL A 80 15.16 7.67 7.00
N ASP A 81 16.12 7.45 7.89
CA ASP A 81 16.83 8.54 8.54
C ASP A 81 17.88 9.16 7.61
N THR A 82 18.62 10.16 8.11
CA THR A 82 19.69 10.84 7.36
C THR A 82 20.85 9.94 6.96
N THR A 83 20.95 8.75 7.55
CA THR A 83 21.97 7.73 7.25
C THR A 83 21.45 6.64 6.31
N GLY A 84 20.17 6.69 5.93
CA GLY A 84 19.53 5.67 5.10
C GLY A 84 19.00 4.47 5.88
N GLN A 85 19.02 4.49 7.22
CA GLN A 85 18.43 3.41 8.02
C GLN A 85 16.91 3.51 8.01
N ALA A 86 16.25 2.35 7.92
CA ALA A 86 14.80 2.28 7.90
C ALA A 86 14.20 2.81 9.22
N LEU A 87 13.22 3.69 9.10
CA LEU A 87 12.41 4.19 10.20
C LEU A 87 11.06 3.46 10.23
N GLN A 88 10.43 3.45 11.39
CA GLN A 88 9.07 2.92 11.52
C GLN A 88 8.06 3.78 10.73
N PRO A 89 6.93 3.20 10.29
CA PRO A 89 5.80 3.93 9.73
C PRO A 89 5.36 5.08 10.65
N LEU A 90 4.69 6.10 10.09
CA LEU A 90 4.15 7.19 10.90
C LEU A 90 3.02 6.72 11.83
N CYS A 91 2.17 5.81 11.34
CA CYS A 91 1.16 5.11 12.12
C CYS A 91 1.42 3.59 12.03
N PRO A 92 2.15 3.02 13.00
CA PRO A 92 2.47 1.58 13.04
C PRO A 92 1.23 0.68 12.99
N GLU A 93 0.12 1.10 13.60
CA GLU A 93 -1.15 0.39 13.71
C GLU A 93 -1.82 0.23 12.34
N VAL A 94 -1.82 1.30 11.53
CA VAL A 94 -2.33 1.25 10.15
C VAL A 94 -1.44 0.37 9.28
N ALA A 95 -0.11 0.45 9.47
CA ALA A 95 0.83 -0.40 8.75
C ALA A 95 0.66 -1.88 9.09
N GLU A 96 0.50 -2.22 10.36
CA GLU A 96 0.23 -3.58 10.82
C GLU A 96 -1.12 -4.08 10.29
N GLY A 97 -2.17 -3.25 10.37
CA GLY A 97 -3.50 -3.57 9.85
C GLY A 97 -3.50 -3.85 8.35
N LEU A 98 -2.75 -3.07 7.55
CA LEU A 98 -2.57 -3.35 6.13
C LEU A 98 -1.77 -4.65 5.93
N HIS A 99 -0.65 -4.82 6.64
CA HIS A 99 0.21 -5.99 6.47
C HIS A 99 -0.48 -7.31 6.82
N ALA A 100 -1.36 -7.29 7.83
CA ALA A 100 -2.19 -8.41 8.23
C ALA A 100 -3.41 -8.62 7.31
N GLY A 101 -3.65 -7.74 6.32
CA GLY A 101 -4.83 -7.78 5.44
C GLY A 101 -6.15 -7.42 6.14
N MET A 102 -6.08 -6.86 7.35
CA MET A 102 -7.26 -6.36 8.08
C MET A 102 -7.79 -5.07 7.46
N LEU A 103 -6.89 -4.22 6.99
CA LEU A 103 -7.20 -3.01 6.22
C LEU A 103 -6.94 -3.26 4.73
N SER A 104 -7.84 -2.78 3.87
CA SER A 104 -7.48 -2.58 2.46
C SER A 104 -6.58 -1.36 2.31
N ALA A 105 -5.86 -1.24 1.20
CA ALA A 105 -5.08 -0.03 0.94
C ALA A 105 -5.92 1.24 0.84
N GLY A 106 -7.16 1.12 0.36
CA GLY A 106 -8.09 2.25 0.31
C GLY A 106 -8.43 2.73 1.71
N GLN A 107 -8.67 1.81 2.65
CA GLN A 107 -8.90 2.13 4.05
C GLN A 107 -7.65 2.71 4.72
N ALA A 108 -6.48 2.10 4.52
CA ALA A 108 -5.22 2.62 5.04
C ALA A 108 -4.96 4.06 4.54
N LYS A 109 -5.15 4.31 3.25
CA LYS A 109 -5.04 5.65 2.68
C LYS A 109 -6.05 6.64 3.26
N ALA A 110 -7.31 6.23 3.45
CA ALA A 110 -8.32 7.12 4.03
C ALA A 110 -7.99 7.50 5.49
N ILE A 111 -7.38 6.57 6.24
CA ILE A 111 -6.89 6.86 7.59
C ILE A 111 -5.70 7.82 7.52
N ASP A 112 -4.71 7.55 6.67
CA ASP A 112 -3.55 8.43 6.48
C ASP A 112 -3.98 9.86 6.09
N ASP A 113 -4.89 10.00 5.11
CA ASP A 113 -5.41 11.30 4.69
C ASP A 113 -6.11 12.04 5.85
N CYS A 114 -6.85 11.30 6.70
CA CYS A 114 -7.48 11.88 7.89
C CYS A 114 -6.46 12.35 8.92
N LEU A 115 -5.36 11.61 9.11
CA LEU A 115 -4.27 11.98 10.02
C LEU A 115 -3.48 13.19 9.51
N ASP A 116 -3.27 13.29 8.20
CA ASP A 116 -2.61 14.43 7.56
C ASP A 116 -3.46 15.71 7.64
N ASP A 117 -4.78 15.59 7.62
CA ASP A 117 -5.72 16.70 7.79
C ASP A 117 -5.83 17.22 9.24
N LEU A 118 -5.17 16.56 10.22
CA LEU A 118 -5.20 16.99 11.61
C LEU A 118 -4.53 18.36 11.80
N PRO A 119 -5.14 19.28 12.57
CA PRO A 119 -4.56 20.59 12.82
C PRO A 119 -3.13 20.55 13.38
N ALA A 120 -2.35 21.59 13.11
CA ALA A 120 -0.95 21.67 13.55
C ALA A 120 -0.74 21.63 15.07
N TRP A 121 -1.79 21.93 15.86
CA TRP A 121 -1.73 21.85 17.33
C TRP A 121 -1.82 20.41 17.86
N VAL A 122 -2.20 19.45 17.03
CA VAL A 122 -2.14 18.02 17.36
C VAL A 122 -0.68 17.58 17.31
N SER A 123 -0.17 17.04 18.43
CA SER A 123 1.22 16.57 18.49
C SER A 123 1.41 15.31 17.63
N ALA A 124 2.66 15.01 17.24
CA ALA A 124 2.95 13.77 16.52
C ALA A 124 2.57 12.51 17.33
N GLU A 125 2.71 12.59 18.66
CA GLU A 125 2.34 11.52 19.59
C GLU A 125 0.81 11.32 19.70
N GLN A 126 0.02 12.35 19.36
CA GLN A 126 -1.45 12.25 19.27
C GLN A 126 -1.94 11.80 17.88
N ARG A 127 -1.07 11.78 16.86
CA ARG A 127 -1.39 11.28 15.51
C ARG A 127 -1.03 9.81 15.32
N ALA A 128 -0.09 9.28 16.10
CA ALA A 128 0.27 7.88 16.13
C ALA A 128 -0.84 7.07 16.81
#